data_AF-A0A061AWD6-F1
#
_entry.id   AF-A0A061AWD6-F1
#
_cell.length_a   1.000
_cell.length_b   1.000
_cell.length_c   1.000
_cell.angle_alpha   90.00
_cell.angle_beta   90.00
_cell.angle_gamma   90.00
#
_symmetry.space_group_name_H-M   'P 1'
#
loop_
_entity.id
_entity.type
_entity.pdbx_description
1 polymer ?
#
loop_
_entity_poly.entity_id
_entity_poly.type
_entity_poly.pdbx_seq_one_letter_code
_entity_poly.pdbx_strand_id
1 'polypeptide(L)'
;MKKQSGAFSVFVAGLVAALLIQLVNQSHVFLSTEKQTKWNAAKAKCEARYSRPSRLVTDERVYNPRTSIYGKNATSKLIKNALLLDGDGKLTSDLHDIFITNGLIKSIHKSGYSDQAQTLRTTTNHTLEVIDAKGHIASPGLVEMHSHIGICSQPELKGTNDMFELMSPATPFTRVIDAFNIGDPAIKLNAMGGVTSSLVLPSANIISSEGYVFKMAVPESRSVEQMLIQYDPEHPFQSPNAGKRHRWMKMACGENPKKRFMNRPEAPKSRMGLGYLFREYMDRATRLKEEQDEWCKAVEQMNIPDTQFPHEVDIEILVGLLRGQVSSNAHCYETFDIETLLRHSKEYNFEVDALHHALDAYLIPDILKSLPWNITIATFATLWGFKKEA
;
A
#
# COMPACT_ATOMS: atom_id res chain seq x y z
N MET A 1 77.66 11.34 -44.70
CA MET A 1 76.92 11.16 -43.43
C MET A 1 76.24 12.45 -43.04
N LYS A 2 75.01 12.36 -42.51
CA LYS A 2 74.16 13.43 -41.93
C LYS A 2 73.37 14.31 -42.92
N LYS A 3 72.09 13.96 -43.09
CA LYS A 3 70.93 14.80 -42.67
C LYS A 3 69.61 14.06 -42.98
N GLN A 4 69.39 12.95 -42.29
CA GLN A 4 68.04 12.45 -41.97
C GLN A 4 67.79 12.85 -40.51
N SER A 5 67.22 14.03 -40.26
CA SER A 5 66.85 14.42 -38.88
C SER A 5 65.60 15.28 -38.77
N GLY A 6 64.93 15.62 -39.88
CA GLY A 6 63.70 16.42 -39.86
C GLY A 6 62.43 15.58 -39.69
N ALA A 7 62.38 14.38 -40.27
CA ALA A 7 61.14 13.58 -40.31
C ALA A 7 60.83 12.86 -38.99
N PHE A 8 61.85 12.55 -38.17
CA PHE A 8 61.65 11.81 -36.91
C PHE A 8 61.06 12.69 -35.80
N SER A 9 61.32 14.00 -35.82
CA SER A 9 60.89 14.92 -34.76
C SER A 9 59.39 15.26 -34.85
N VAL A 10 58.84 15.33 -36.08
CA VAL A 10 57.40 15.59 -36.32
C VAL A 10 56.54 14.36 -35.98
N PHE A 11 57.06 13.15 -36.23
CA PHE A 11 56.33 11.91 -35.95
C PHE A 11 56.22 11.62 -34.45
N VAL A 12 57.27 11.93 -33.68
CA VAL A 12 57.26 11.77 -32.20
C VAL A 12 56.35 12.79 -31.54
N ALA A 13 56.31 14.04 -32.01
CA ALA A 13 55.40 15.06 -31.48
C ALA A 13 53.92 14.72 -31.73
N GLY A 14 53.59 14.17 -32.90
CA GLY A 14 52.24 13.71 -33.24
C GLY A 14 51.78 12.50 -32.42
N LEU A 15 52.69 11.56 -32.11
CA LEU A 15 52.41 10.40 -31.25
C LEU A 15 52.21 10.80 -29.79
N VAL A 16 52.99 11.77 -29.28
CA VAL A 16 52.81 12.29 -27.91
C VAL A 16 51.50 13.08 -27.78
N ALA A 17 51.12 13.86 -28.80
CA ALA A 17 49.83 14.54 -28.83
C ALA A 17 48.65 13.55 -28.93
N ALA A 18 48.76 12.48 -29.72
CA ALA A 18 47.74 11.45 -29.83
C ALA A 18 47.61 10.61 -28.54
N LEU A 19 48.72 10.33 -27.85
CA LEU A 19 48.70 9.69 -26.53
C LEU A 19 48.13 10.61 -25.45
N LEU A 20 48.44 11.91 -25.48
CA LEU A 20 47.83 12.89 -24.58
C LEU A 20 46.33 13.05 -24.85
N ILE A 21 45.88 13.02 -26.11
CA ILE A 21 44.45 13.05 -26.45
C ILE A 21 43.76 11.75 -26.06
N GLN A 22 44.41 10.58 -26.15
CA GLN A 22 43.86 9.32 -25.64
C GLN A 22 43.83 9.26 -24.10
N LEU A 23 44.81 9.86 -23.41
CA LEU A 23 44.81 10.01 -21.94
C LEU A 23 43.75 11.02 -21.48
N VAL A 24 43.50 12.08 -22.26
CA VAL A 24 42.44 13.06 -21.98
C VAL A 24 41.05 12.47 -22.34
N ASN A 25 40.91 11.63 -23.36
CA ASN A 25 39.66 10.92 -23.66
C ASN A 25 39.38 9.73 -22.73
N GLN A 26 40.37 9.22 -22.01
CA GLN A 26 40.18 8.28 -20.90
C GLN A 26 39.94 8.98 -19.55
N SER A 27 39.76 10.30 -19.56
CA SER A 27 39.19 11.03 -18.42
C SER A 27 37.67 10.83 -18.35
N HIS A 28 37.20 9.58 -18.41
CA HIS A 28 36.02 9.26 -17.62
C HIS A 28 36.44 9.57 -16.19
N VAL A 29 35.89 10.65 -15.62
CA VAL A 29 36.05 10.99 -14.22
C VAL A 29 35.51 9.80 -13.43
N PHE A 30 36.38 8.83 -13.15
CA PHE A 30 36.10 7.76 -12.22
C PHE A 30 35.90 8.47 -10.89
N LEU A 31 34.64 8.56 -10.46
CA LEU A 31 34.32 8.95 -9.10
C LEU A 31 35.18 8.06 -8.20
N SER A 32 35.82 8.65 -7.18
CA SER A 32 36.45 7.83 -6.14
C SER A 32 35.43 6.81 -5.63
N THR A 33 35.87 5.63 -5.20
CA THR A 33 34.96 4.56 -4.76
C THR A 33 33.92 5.08 -3.75
N GLU A 34 34.32 6.00 -2.86
CA GLU A 34 33.43 6.69 -1.93
C GLU A 34 32.39 7.60 -2.63
N LYS A 35 32.82 8.43 -3.58
CA LYS A 35 31.93 9.32 -4.33
C LYS A 35 30.96 8.53 -5.22
N GLN A 36 31.40 7.39 -5.77
CA GLN A 36 30.54 6.46 -6.50
C GLN A 36 29.49 5.81 -5.58
N THR A 37 29.89 5.37 -4.37
CA THR A 37 28.94 4.82 -3.39
C THR A 37 27.91 5.86 -2.96
N LYS A 38 28.34 7.09 -2.66
CA LYS A 38 27.45 8.22 -2.34
C LYS A 38 26.49 8.53 -3.48
N TRP A 39 26.99 8.57 -4.72
CA TRP A 39 26.15 8.79 -5.89
C TRP A 39 25.13 7.67 -6.09
N ASN A 40 25.54 6.40 -5.98
CA ASN A 40 24.64 5.25 -6.11
C ASN A 40 23.53 5.28 -5.05
N ALA A 41 23.85 5.63 -3.80
CA ALA A 41 22.86 5.78 -2.72
C ALA A 41 21.89 6.94 -2.98
N ALA A 42 22.40 8.09 -3.42
CA ALA A 42 21.60 9.25 -3.81
C ALA A 42 20.66 8.91 -4.97
N LYS A 43 21.19 8.25 -6.00
CA LYS A 43 20.42 7.80 -7.17
C LYS A 43 19.33 6.82 -6.78
N ALA A 44 19.62 5.82 -5.95
CA ALA A 44 18.61 4.87 -5.47
C ALA A 44 17.46 5.57 -4.73
N LYS A 45 17.77 6.60 -3.92
CA LYS A 45 16.77 7.43 -3.25
C LYS A 45 15.91 8.21 -4.25
N CYS A 46 16.53 8.73 -5.31
CA CYS A 46 15.84 9.46 -6.37
C CYS A 46 14.93 8.58 -7.22
N GLU A 47 15.37 7.37 -7.56
CA GLU A 47 14.60 6.39 -8.35
C GLU A 47 13.36 5.90 -7.60
N ALA A 48 13.45 5.73 -6.27
CA ALA A 48 12.33 5.29 -5.44
C ALA A 48 11.10 6.22 -5.52
N ARG A 49 11.27 7.51 -5.84
CA ARG A 49 10.18 8.49 -5.99
C ARG A 49 9.30 8.25 -7.22
N TYR A 50 9.82 7.56 -8.23
CA TYR A 50 9.06 7.24 -9.44
C TYR A 50 8.39 5.86 -9.36
N SER A 51 8.74 5.05 -8.37
CA SER A 51 8.14 3.74 -8.15
C SER A 51 6.74 3.92 -7.59
N ARG A 52 5.72 3.61 -8.39
CA ARG A 52 4.35 3.43 -7.91
C ARG A 52 4.14 1.97 -7.51
N PRO A 53 3.40 1.69 -6.42
CA PRO A 53 3.00 0.33 -6.12
C PRO A 53 2.24 -0.26 -7.30
N SER A 54 2.79 -1.31 -7.93
CA SER A 54 2.08 -2.03 -8.96
C SER A 54 1.11 -3.03 -8.34
N ARG A 55 0.02 -3.33 -9.05
CA ARG A 55 -0.81 -4.49 -8.69
C ARG A 55 0.07 -5.74 -8.83
N LEU A 56 0.03 -6.60 -7.81
CA LEU A 56 0.73 -7.89 -7.88
C LEU A 56 0.23 -8.66 -9.12
N VAL A 57 1.16 -9.07 -9.99
CA VAL A 57 0.86 -9.97 -11.10
C VAL A 57 0.54 -11.34 -10.51
N THR A 58 -0.73 -11.73 -10.54
CA THR A 58 -1.20 -12.97 -9.89
C THR A 58 -1.23 -14.16 -10.83
N ASP A 59 -1.31 -13.93 -12.14
CA ASP A 59 -1.61 -14.98 -13.13
C ASP A 59 -0.45 -15.96 -13.31
N GLU A 60 0.77 -15.51 -13.08
CA GLU A 60 1.99 -16.32 -13.17
C GLU A 60 2.44 -16.87 -11.81
N ARG A 61 1.70 -16.58 -10.73
CA ARG A 61 2.12 -16.92 -9.37
C ARG A 61 1.93 -18.41 -9.12
N VAL A 62 3.03 -19.10 -8.85
CA VAL A 62 3.04 -20.55 -8.52
C VAL A 62 3.19 -20.85 -7.02
N TYR A 63 3.52 -19.83 -6.22
CA TYR A 63 3.73 -19.95 -4.77
C TYR A 63 3.26 -18.71 -4.01
N ASN A 64 2.65 -18.91 -2.85
CA ASN A 64 2.34 -17.85 -1.90
C ASN A 64 3.46 -17.72 -0.85
N PRO A 65 4.31 -16.66 -0.86
CA PRO A 65 5.31 -16.35 0.16
C PRO A 65 4.84 -16.49 1.61
N ARG A 66 3.55 -16.26 1.89
CA ARG A 66 3.02 -16.35 3.24
C ARG A 66 2.74 -17.78 3.71
N THR A 67 2.87 -18.78 2.84
CA THR A 67 2.67 -20.19 3.21
C THR A 67 3.65 -20.64 4.30
N SER A 68 4.90 -20.19 4.24
CA SER A 68 5.94 -20.52 5.23
C SER A 68 5.66 -19.98 6.63
N ILE A 69 4.76 -18.99 6.78
CA ILE A 69 4.41 -18.37 8.05
C ILE A 69 3.48 -19.27 8.87
N TYR A 70 2.57 -19.99 8.21
CA TYR A 70 1.43 -20.68 8.84
C TYR A 70 1.54 -22.22 8.81
N GLY A 71 2.70 -22.78 8.43
CA GLY A 71 2.89 -24.22 8.47
C GLY A 71 4.33 -24.69 8.23
N LYS A 72 4.74 -25.72 8.97
CA LYS A 72 6.04 -26.39 8.86
C LYS A 72 6.14 -27.48 7.78
N ASN A 73 5.09 -27.71 6.99
CA ASN A 73 5.13 -28.58 5.81
C ASN A 73 4.07 -28.10 4.81
N ALA A 74 4.41 -28.04 3.53
CA ALA A 74 3.51 -27.64 2.44
C ALA A 74 2.40 -28.69 2.20
N THR A 75 1.46 -28.82 3.14
CA THR A 75 0.33 -29.73 3.01
C THR A 75 -0.61 -29.19 1.94
N SER A 76 -0.75 -29.92 0.85
CA SER A 76 -1.78 -29.61 -0.16
C SER A 76 -3.14 -29.96 0.42
N LYS A 77 -4.19 -29.22 0.03
CA LYS A 77 -5.56 -29.45 0.50
C LYS A 77 -6.48 -29.74 -0.69
N LEU A 78 -7.40 -30.68 -0.51
CA LEU A 78 -8.50 -30.94 -1.44
C LEU A 78 -9.82 -30.77 -0.69
N ILE A 79 -10.57 -29.72 -1.01
CA ILE A 79 -11.94 -29.52 -0.52
C ILE A 79 -12.86 -30.18 -1.53
N LYS A 80 -13.63 -31.20 -1.14
CA LYS A 80 -14.53 -31.95 -2.02
C LYS A 80 -15.98 -31.53 -1.85
N ASN A 81 -16.77 -31.74 -2.89
CA ASN A 81 -18.23 -31.67 -2.85
C ASN A 81 -18.77 -30.33 -2.31
N ALA A 82 -18.18 -29.20 -2.68
CA ALA A 82 -18.64 -27.88 -2.26
C ALA A 82 -19.59 -27.25 -3.28
N LEU A 83 -20.61 -26.53 -2.85
CA LEU A 83 -21.28 -25.54 -3.69
C LEU A 83 -20.40 -24.28 -3.72
N LEU A 84 -20.10 -23.74 -4.90
CA LEU A 84 -19.24 -22.56 -5.00
C LEU A 84 -20.08 -21.29 -5.06
N LEU A 85 -19.85 -20.38 -4.13
CA LEU A 85 -20.27 -18.99 -4.25
C LEU A 85 -19.06 -18.20 -4.74
N ASP A 86 -19.09 -17.74 -5.98
CA ASP A 86 -17.98 -16.96 -6.54
C ASP A 86 -17.97 -15.51 -6.01
N GLY A 87 -16.93 -14.75 -6.37
CA GLY A 87 -16.75 -13.37 -5.94
C GLY A 87 -17.81 -12.39 -6.49
N ASP A 88 -18.55 -12.80 -7.52
CA ASP A 88 -19.61 -12.00 -8.15
C ASP A 88 -21.00 -12.36 -7.60
N GLY A 89 -21.05 -13.24 -6.58
CA GLY A 89 -22.28 -13.64 -5.89
C GLY A 89 -23.06 -14.74 -6.60
N LYS A 90 -22.47 -15.42 -7.59
CA LYS A 90 -23.12 -16.54 -8.28
C LYS A 90 -22.84 -17.84 -7.55
N LEU A 91 -23.92 -18.53 -7.19
CA LEU A 91 -23.88 -19.88 -6.62
C LEU A 91 -23.95 -20.93 -7.74
N THR A 92 -23.05 -21.90 -7.72
CA THR A 92 -23.09 -23.02 -8.67
C THR A 92 -24.24 -23.99 -8.36
N SER A 93 -24.84 -24.59 -9.39
CA SER A 93 -25.83 -25.67 -9.24
C SER A 93 -25.19 -27.04 -8.97
N ASP A 94 -23.96 -27.22 -9.45
CA ASP A 94 -23.19 -28.44 -9.28
C ASP A 94 -22.22 -28.33 -8.10
N LEU A 95 -21.89 -29.49 -7.54
CA LEU A 95 -20.81 -29.62 -6.55
C LEU A 95 -19.45 -29.55 -7.23
N HIS A 96 -18.47 -28.99 -6.53
CA HIS A 96 -17.10 -28.82 -7.02
C HIS A 96 -16.06 -29.27 -5.99
N ASP A 97 -14.92 -29.71 -6.52
CA ASP A 97 -13.71 -30.02 -5.79
C ASP A 97 -12.67 -28.89 -6.02
N ILE A 98 -12.08 -28.37 -4.94
CA ILE A 98 -11.10 -27.28 -4.93
C ILE A 98 -9.75 -27.82 -4.50
N PHE A 99 -8.75 -27.74 -5.36
CA PHE A 99 -7.38 -28.14 -5.04
C PHE A 99 -6.50 -26.93 -4.71
N ILE A 100 -5.87 -26.99 -3.54
CA ILE A 100 -5.02 -25.93 -2.99
C ILE A 100 -3.64 -26.52 -2.77
N THR A 101 -2.62 -25.87 -3.31
CA THR A 101 -1.21 -26.22 -3.07
C THR A 101 -0.37 -24.96 -3.03
N ASN A 102 0.76 -24.97 -2.32
CA ASN A 102 1.65 -23.81 -2.22
C ASN A 102 0.95 -22.51 -1.75
N GLY A 103 -0.14 -22.64 -0.97
CA GLY A 103 -0.96 -21.54 -0.49
C GLY A 103 -1.78 -20.82 -1.57
N LEU A 104 -2.04 -21.48 -2.71
CA LEU A 104 -2.81 -20.98 -3.84
C LEU A 104 -3.88 -22.00 -4.27
N ILE A 105 -5.01 -21.51 -4.78
CA ILE A 105 -5.99 -22.36 -5.48
C ILE A 105 -5.37 -22.73 -6.83
N LYS A 106 -5.09 -24.01 -7.04
CA LYS A 106 -4.45 -24.52 -8.25
C LYS A 106 -5.48 -24.93 -9.30
N SER A 107 -6.60 -25.51 -8.88
CA SER A 107 -7.69 -25.84 -9.78
C SER A 107 -9.02 -26.01 -9.04
N ILE A 108 -10.10 -25.86 -9.81
CA ILE A 108 -11.49 -26.04 -9.40
C ILE A 108 -12.17 -26.90 -10.47
N HIS A 109 -12.82 -27.98 -10.07
CA HIS A 109 -13.49 -28.92 -10.99
C HIS A 109 -14.86 -29.34 -10.46
N LYS A 110 -15.77 -29.75 -11.34
CA LYS A 110 -17.03 -30.38 -10.92
C LYS A 110 -16.72 -31.69 -10.17
N SER A 111 -17.39 -31.92 -9.04
CA SER A 111 -17.22 -33.12 -8.22
C SER A 111 -17.66 -34.37 -8.99
N GLY A 112 -17.03 -35.51 -8.69
CA GLY A 112 -17.33 -36.79 -9.33
C GLY A 112 -16.51 -37.11 -10.58
N TYR A 113 -15.72 -36.15 -11.10
CA TYR A 113 -14.65 -36.43 -12.07
C TYR A 113 -13.44 -37.05 -11.33
N SER A 114 -13.56 -38.34 -10.99
CA SER A 114 -12.66 -39.11 -10.11
C SER A 114 -11.20 -39.18 -10.57
N ASP A 115 -10.93 -39.09 -11.86
CA ASP A 115 -9.60 -39.30 -12.42
C ASP A 115 -8.64 -38.14 -12.07
N GLN A 116 -9.14 -36.90 -12.01
CA GLN A 116 -8.29 -35.74 -11.72
C GLN A 116 -7.92 -35.63 -10.24
N ALA A 117 -8.83 -35.94 -9.32
CA ALA A 117 -8.51 -35.97 -7.88
C ALA A 117 -7.46 -37.04 -7.54
N GLN A 118 -7.43 -38.15 -8.29
CA GLN A 118 -6.43 -39.21 -8.13
C GLN A 118 -5.08 -38.84 -8.78
N THR A 119 -5.08 -38.15 -9.93
CA THR A 119 -3.86 -37.53 -10.50
C THR A 119 -3.28 -36.43 -9.60
N LEU A 120 -4.12 -35.62 -8.96
CA LEU A 120 -3.68 -34.59 -8.01
C LEU A 120 -3.08 -35.20 -6.73
N ARG A 121 -3.56 -36.37 -6.31
CA ARG A 121 -2.96 -37.16 -5.21
C ARG A 121 -1.57 -37.73 -5.55
N THR A 122 -1.34 -38.14 -6.80
CA THR A 122 -0.08 -38.79 -7.21
C THR A 122 1.00 -37.80 -7.64
N THR A 123 0.64 -36.56 -7.98
CA THR A 123 1.56 -35.52 -8.48
C THR A 123 2.25 -34.71 -7.39
N THR A 124 1.81 -34.78 -6.13
CA THR A 124 2.41 -34.02 -5.03
C THR A 124 3.30 -34.89 -4.15
N ASN A 125 4.60 -34.55 -4.02
CA ASN A 125 5.52 -35.11 -3.01
C ASN A 125 5.19 -34.68 -1.56
N HIS A 126 3.94 -34.26 -1.30
CA HIS A 126 3.49 -33.67 -0.05
C HIS A 126 2.26 -34.41 0.49
N THR A 127 2.08 -34.38 1.81
CA THR A 127 0.86 -34.86 2.46
C THR A 127 -0.35 -34.09 1.92
N LEU A 128 -1.40 -34.82 1.51
CA LEU A 128 -2.68 -34.25 1.07
C LEU A 128 -3.70 -34.33 2.21
N GLU A 129 -4.23 -33.19 2.63
CA GLU A 129 -5.39 -33.10 3.52
C GLU A 129 -6.68 -33.08 2.68
N VAL A 130 -7.63 -33.97 2.97
CA VAL A 130 -8.91 -34.03 2.27
C VAL A 130 -10.02 -33.57 3.22
N ILE A 131 -10.77 -32.56 2.79
CA ILE A 131 -11.91 -31.99 3.50
C ILE A 131 -13.15 -32.23 2.65
N ASP A 132 -14.14 -32.97 3.15
CA ASP A 132 -15.42 -33.13 2.45
C ASP A 132 -16.40 -32.07 2.91
N ALA A 133 -16.78 -31.14 2.02
CA ALA A 133 -17.71 -30.06 2.29
C ALA A 133 -19.18 -30.55 2.30
N LYS A 134 -19.49 -31.77 1.84
CA LYS A 134 -20.85 -32.36 1.92
C LYS A 134 -21.98 -31.46 1.41
N GLY A 135 -21.72 -30.70 0.34
CA GLY A 135 -22.68 -29.75 -0.24
C GLY A 135 -22.75 -28.40 0.46
N HIS A 136 -21.94 -28.13 1.48
CA HIS A 136 -21.81 -26.80 2.06
C HIS A 136 -21.20 -25.81 1.05
N ILE A 137 -21.47 -24.53 1.28
CA ILE A 137 -20.98 -23.44 0.44
C ILE A 137 -19.51 -23.17 0.77
N ALA A 138 -18.67 -23.12 -0.27
CA ALA A 138 -17.35 -22.55 -0.23
C ALA A 138 -17.37 -21.21 -0.99
N SER A 139 -16.88 -20.15 -0.35
CA SER A 139 -16.74 -18.82 -0.95
C SER A 139 -15.30 -18.32 -0.81
N PRO A 140 -14.90 -17.32 -1.61
CA PRO A 140 -13.77 -16.48 -1.25
C PRO A 140 -13.95 -15.91 0.16
N GLY A 141 -12.84 -15.73 0.86
CA GLY A 141 -12.86 -15.00 2.12
C GLY A 141 -13.24 -13.54 1.91
N LEU A 142 -14.07 -12.99 2.79
CA LEU A 142 -14.49 -11.60 2.71
C LEU A 142 -13.28 -10.67 2.91
N VAL A 143 -13.27 -9.56 2.15
CA VAL A 143 -12.28 -8.49 2.25
C VAL A 143 -12.98 -7.27 2.84
N GLU A 144 -12.70 -7.00 4.11
CA GLU A 144 -13.21 -5.83 4.83
C GLU A 144 -12.37 -4.60 4.46
N MET A 145 -12.91 -3.74 3.60
CA MET A 145 -12.16 -2.59 3.08
C MET A 145 -12.05 -1.40 4.03
N HIS A 146 -12.71 -1.44 5.20
CA HIS A 146 -12.57 -0.41 6.22
C HIS A 146 -12.80 -0.99 7.62
N SER A 147 -11.73 -1.10 8.40
CA SER A 147 -11.76 -1.66 9.75
C SER A 147 -10.96 -0.83 10.75
N HIS A 148 -11.28 -1.00 12.02
CA HIS A 148 -10.51 -0.49 13.16
C HIS A 148 -9.99 -1.62 14.05
N ILE A 149 -10.11 -2.86 13.59
CA ILE A 149 -9.66 -4.06 14.33
C ILE A 149 -8.17 -3.98 14.68
N GLY A 150 -7.79 -4.45 15.87
CA GLY A 150 -6.42 -4.37 16.38
C GLY A 150 -6.02 -3.00 16.92
N ILE A 151 -6.52 -1.89 16.37
CA ILE A 151 -6.27 -0.53 16.93
C ILE A 151 -7.43 -0.01 17.78
N CYS A 152 -8.59 -0.67 17.75
CA CYS A 152 -9.72 -0.46 18.64
C CYS A 152 -10.12 -1.81 19.22
N SER A 153 -9.24 -2.35 20.07
CA SER A 153 -9.35 -3.75 20.51
C SER A 153 -10.54 -3.98 21.41
N GLN A 154 -11.13 -5.17 21.34
CA GLN A 154 -12.25 -5.57 22.19
C GLN A 154 -11.80 -6.22 23.51
N PRO A 155 -12.47 -5.94 24.65
CA PRO A 155 -13.50 -4.91 24.82
C PRO A 155 -12.90 -3.50 24.65
N GLU A 156 -13.70 -2.58 24.10
CA GLU A 156 -13.26 -1.20 23.94
C GLU A 156 -13.09 -0.54 25.32
N LEU A 157 -11.84 -0.25 25.67
CA LEU A 157 -11.44 0.47 26.87
C LEU A 157 -10.64 1.71 26.45
N LYS A 158 -10.53 2.70 27.34
CA LYS A 158 -9.73 3.91 27.06
C LYS A 158 -8.28 3.58 26.67
N GLY A 159 -7.69 2.54 27.26
CA GLY A 159 -6.31 2.13 26.99
C GLY A 159 -6.13 1.19 25.78
N THR A 160 -7.22 0.77 25.13
CA THR A 160 -7.18 -0.11 23.94
C THR A 160 -7.67 0.59 22.68
N ASN A 161 -7.97 1.89 22.77
CA ASN A 161 -8.48 2.71 21.68
C ASN A 161 -7.37 3.62 21.13
N ASP A 162 -6.64 3.10 20.16
CA ASP A 162 -5.64 3.77 19.33
C ASP A 162 -6.22 4.14 17.95
N MET A 163 -7.56 4.22 17.83
CA MET A 163 -8.25 4.45 16.54
C MET A 163 -7.97 5.82 15.93
N PHE A 164 -7.55 6.79 16.73
CA PHE A 164 -7.23 8.15 16.27
C PHE A 164 -6.22 8.82 17.19
N GLU A 165 -5.30 9.60 16.61
CA GLU A 165 -4.36 10.43 17.35
C GLU A 165 -5.00 11.80 17.64
N LEU A 166 -5.01 12.20 18.90
CA LEU A 166 -5.62 13.44 19.35
C LEU A 166 -4.66 14.62 19.37
N MET A 167 -3.38 14.47 19.02
CA MET A 167 -2.39 15.57 18.97
C MET A 167 -2.76 16.73 18.03
N SER A 168 -3.53 16.51 16.97
CA SER A 168 -3.94 17.53 16.02
C SER A 168 -5.10 17.00 15.15
N PRO A 169 -5.97 17.85 14.56
CA PRO A 169 -6.91 17.41 13.54
C PRO A 169 -6.25 16.84 12.28
N ALA A 170 -4.94 17.07 12.08
CA ALA A 170 -4.15 16.50 11.00
C ALA A 170 -2.92 15.77 11.58
N THR A 171 -2.84 14.45 11.38
CA THR A 171 -1.80 13.57 11.91
C THR A 171 -1.28 12.56 10.87
N PRO A 172 -0.79 13.03 9.68
CA PRO A 172 -0.27 12.17 8.61
C PRO A 172 0.85 11.21 9.03
N PHE A 173 1.52 11.51 10.14
CA PHE A 173 2.74 10.87 10.58
C PHE A 173 2.57 9.58 11.38
N THR A 174 1.35 9.25 11.82
CA THR A 174 1.11 8.00 12.55
C THR A 174 0.90 6.82 11.59
N ARG A 175 1.01 5.60 12.12
CA ARG A 175 0.87 4.37 11.33
C ARG A 175 0.11 3.33 12.14
N VAL A 176 -0.89 2.70 11.53
CA VAL A 176 -1.69 1.66 12.18
C VAL A 176 -0.83 0.50 12.70
N ILE A 177 0.23 0.14 11.98
CA ILE A 177 1.11 -0.97 12.38
C ILE A 177 1.79 -0.75 13.73
N ASP A 178 2.01 0.52 14.14
CA ASP A 178 2.67 0.86 15.40
C ASP A 178 1.77 0.57 16.62
N ALA A 179 0.46 0.45 16.42
CA ALA A 179 -0.53 0.22 17.49
C ALA A 179 -1.34 -1.08 17.31
N PHE A 180 -1.07 -1.87 16.26
CA PHE A 180 -1.90 -3.04 15.96
C PHE A 180 -1.74 -4.13 17.02
N ASN A 181 -2.76 -4.31 17.86
CA ASN A 181 -2.81 -5.34 18.88
C ASN A 181 -3.23 -6.69 18.29
N ILE A 182 -2.23 -7.55 18.06
CA ILE A 182 -2.43 -8.92 17.60
C ILE A 182 -3.25 -9.80 18.58
N GLY A 183 -3.33 -9.40 19.85
CA GLY A 183 -4.11 -10.08 20.88
C GLY A 183 -5.60 -9.73 20.88
N ASP A 184 -6.04 -8.84 19.99
CA ASP A 184 -7.45 -8.43 19.90
C ASP A 184 -8.35 -9.65 19.60
N PRO A 185 -9.27 -10.03 20.52
CA PRO A 185 -10.16 -11.16 20.29
C PRO A 185 -11.07 -10.97 19.06
N ALA A 186 -11.31 -9.72 18.63
CA ALA A 186 -12.06 -9.44 17.43
C ALA A 186 -11.40 -10.05 16.18
N ILE A 187 -10.07 -10.21 16.12
CA ILE A 187 -9.37 -10.78 14.96
C ILE A 187 -9.89 -12.19 14.67
N LYS A 188 -10.01 -13.01 15.72
CA LYS A 188 -10.53 -14.37 15.59
C LYS A 188 -12.03 -14.38 15.30
N LEU A 189 -12.79 -13.49 15.92
CA LEU A 189 -14.24 -13.39 15.71
C LEU A 189 -14.58 -12.99 14.26
N ASN A 190 -13.87 -12.00 13.71
CA ASN A 190 -14.02 -11.60 12.31
C ASN A 190 -13.62 -12.73 11.35
N ALA A 191 -12.53 -13.45 11.65
CA ALA A 191 -12.13 -14.64 10.88
C ALA A 191 -13.21 -15.73 10.87
N MET A 192 -13.85 -15.98 12.03
CA MET A 192 -14.96 -16.93 12.14
C MET A 192 -16.21 -16.48 11.38
N GLY A 193 -16.41 -15.17 11.23
CA GLY A 193 -17.45 -14.58 10.36
C GLY A 193 -17.13 -14.63 8.87
N GLY A 194 -15.98 -15.19 8.46
CA GLY A 194 -15.56 -15.31 7.07
C GLY A 194 -14.72 -14.16 6.54
N VAL A 195 -14.39 -13.15 7.36
CA VAL A 195 -13.46 -12.07 6.98
C VAL A 195 -12.04 -12.59 7.03
N THR A 196 -11.36 -12.61 5.88
CA THR A 196 -9.97 -13.11 5.80
C THR A 196 -8.95 -12.00 5.69
N SER A 197 -9.35 -10.82 5.25
CA SER A 197 -8.50 -9.65 5.10
C SER A 197 -9.23 -8.39 5.50
N SER A 198 -8.54 -7.51 6.21
CA SER A 198 -9.07 -6.20 6.60
C SER A 198 -8.06 -5.10 6.27
N LEU A 199 -8.53 -4.05 5.60
CA LEU A 199 -7.83 -2.77 5.53
C LEU A 199 -8.11 -2.02 6.83
N VAL A 200 -7.10 -1.96 7.69
CA VAL A 200 -7.17 -1.32 8.99
C VAL A 200 -6.70 0.11 8.84
N LEU A 201 -7.59 1.04 9.20
CA LEU A 201 -7.42 2.47 9.03
C LEU A 201 -7.70 3.17 10.36
N PRO A 202 -7.03 4.29 10.66
CA PRO A 202 -7.45 5.18 11.75
C PRO A 202 -8.77 5.88 11.38
N SER A 203 -9.21 6.82 12.20
CA SER A 203 -10.44 7.58 11.95
C SER A 203 -10.34 9.05 12.35
N ALA A 204 -11.48 9.74 12.26
CA ALA A 204 -11.81 11.05 12.82
C ALA A 204 -11.04 12.30 12.35
N ASN A 205 -9.80 12.22 11.91
CA ASN A 205 -8.95 13.38 11.58
C ASN A 205 -9.13 13.80 10.10
N ILE A 206 -8.97 15.10 9.77
CA ILE A 206 -9.11 15.59 8.37
C ILE A 206 -8.06 14.94 7.47
N ILE A 207 -6.84 14.83 8.00
CA ILE A 207 -5.76 13.99 7.48
C ILE A 207 -5.39 13.08 8.65
N SER A 208 -5.73 11.80 8.55
CA SER A 208 -5.38 10.80 9.56
C SER A 208 -4.02 10.19 9.21
N SER A 209 -3.87 8.88 9.38
CA SER A 209 -2.61 8.14 9.38
C SER A 209 -2.51 7.15 8.23
N GLU A 210 -1.34 6.51 8.14
CA GLU A 210 -1.13 5.35 7.27
C GLU A 210 -1.89 4.12 7.79
N GLY A 211 -2.71 3.52 6.93
CA GLY A 211 -3.40 2.24 7.13
C GLY A 211 -2.65 1.06 6.51
N TYR A 212 -3.00 -0.13 6.94
CA TYR A 212 -2.35 -1.38 6.54
C TYR A 212 -3.39 -2.48 6.33
N VAL A 213 -3.13 -3.35 5.35
CA VAL A 213 -3.98 -4.52 5.11
C VAL A 213 -3.39 -5.75 5.80
N PHE A 214 -4.19 -6.36 6.66
CA PHE A 214 -3.83 -7.55 7.42
C PHE A 214 -4.64 -8.77 6.96
N LYS A 215 -4.06 -9.96 7.07
CA LYS A 215 -4.83 -11.22 7.07
C LYS A 215 -5.33 -11.48 8.48
N MET A 216 -6.58 -11.92 8.60
CA MET A 216 -7.21 -12.32 9.87
C MET A 216 -6.74 -13.73 10.29
N ALA A 217 -5.43 -13.91 10.35
CA ALA A 217 -4.78 -15.16 10.75
C ALA A 217 -3.56 -14.82 11.60
N VAL A 218 -3.62 -15.13 12.89
CA VAL A 218 -2.54 -14.87 13.85
C VAL A 218 -1.45 -15.93 13.68
N PRO A 219 -0.21 -15.57 13.31
CA PRO A 219 0.89 -16.52 13.19
C PRO A 219 1.36 -17.02 14.57
N GLU A 220 1.97 -18.21 14.61
CA GLU A 220 2.54 -18.78 15.85
C GLU A 220 3.62 -17.87 16.47
N SER A 221 4.38 -17.16 15.63
CA SER A 221 5.41 -16.20 16.03
C SER A 221 4.84 -14.98 16.79
N ARG A 222 3.53 -14.73 16.66
CA ARG A 222 2.85 -13.50 17.10
C ARG A 222 3.44 -12.21 16.49
N SER A 223 4.05 -12.31 15.31
CA SER A 223 4.53 -11.15 14.57
C SER A 223 3.40 -10.43 13.84
N VAL A 224 3.23 -9.14 14.12
CA VAL A 224 2.28 -8.25 13.42
C VAL A 224 2.67 -8.08 11.94
N GLU A 225 3.96 -7.89 11.64
CA GLU A 225 4.46 -7.78 10.25
C GLU A 225 4.07 -9.01 9.42
N GLN A 226 4.16 -10.21 10.00
CA GLN A 226 3.78 -11.46 9.31
C GLN A 226 2.28 -11.56 9.02
N MET A 227 1.44 -10.73 9.64
CA MET A 227 0.02 -10.63 9.31
C MET A 227 -0.25 -9.75 8.08
N LEU A 228 0.67 -8.86 7.67
CA LEU A 228 0.48 -7.95 6.54
C LEU A 228 0.30 -8.69 5.22
N ILE A 229 -0.69 -8.31 4.41
CA ILE A 229 -0.93 -8.94 3.09
C ILE A 229 0.29 -8.85 2.16
N GLN A 230 1.08 -7.79 2.32
CA GLN A 230 2.30 -7.50 1.56
C GLN A 230 3.58 -7.92 2.29
N TYR A 231 3.48 -8.77 3.31
CA TYR A 231 4.67 -9.32 3.98
C TYR A 231 5.47 -10.18 3.01
N ASP A 232 6.76 -9.87 2.90
CA ASP A 232 7.74 -10.61 2.12
C ASP A 232 8.81 -11.19 3.07
N PRO A 233 8.89 -12.52 3.22
CA PRO A 233 9.90 -13.16 4.05
C PRO A 233 11.35 -12.89 3.60
N GLU A 234 11.58 -12.60 2.32
CA GLU A 234 12.93 -12.29 1.80
C GLU A 234 13.35 -10.86 2.17
N HIS A 235 12.38 -9.99 2.41
CA HIS A 235 12.61 -8.59 2.76
C HIS A 235 11.67 -8.15 3.91
N PRO A 236 11.80 -8.74 5.10
CA PRO A 236 10.82 -8.60 6.19
C PRO A 236 10.71 -7.16 6.73
N PHE A 237 11.76 -6.36 6.55
CA PHE A 237 11.85 -4.98 7.04
C PHE A 237 11.86 -3.93 5.91
N GLN A 238 11.24 -4.21 4.76
CA GLN A 238 11.06 -3.14 3.76
C GLN A 238 10.34 -1.95 4.42
N SER A 239 11.03 -0.81 4.46
CA SER A 239 10.46 0.42 4.98
C SER A 239 9.15 0.74 4.26
N PRO A 240 8.09 1.15 4.97
CA PRO A 240 6.85 1.61 4.35
C PRO A 240 7.10 2.68 3.28
N ASN A 241 8.14 3.51 3.46
CA ASN A 241 8.51 4.58 2.52
C ASN A 241 9.39 4.11 1.34
N ALA A 242 9.72 2.82 1.22
CA ALA A 242 10.61 2.31 0.18
C ALA A 242 9.93 2.13 -1.20
N GLY A 243 8.71 2.63 -1.41
CA GLY A 243 8.04 2.65 -2.72
C GLY A 243 7.66 1.28 -3.30
N LYS A 244 7.75 0.22 -2.50
CA LYS A 244 7.45 -1.18 -2.89
C LYS A 244 6.13 -1.70 -2.33
N ARG A 245 5.76 -1.28 -1.12
CA ARG A 245 4.47 -1.63 -0.51
C ARG A 245 3.43 -0.63 -0.99
N HIS A 246 2.26 -1.11 -1.36
CA HIS A 246 1.06 -0.28 -1.46
C HIS A 246 0.74 0.30 -0.09
N ARG A 247 0.45 1.58 -0.03
CA ARG A 247 0.19 2.33 1.20
C ARG A 247 -1.20 2.92 1.12
N TRP A 248 -1.89 2.98 2.25
CA TRP A 248 -3.22 3.58 2.33
C TRP A 248 -3.17 4.74 3.31
N MET A 249 -3.72 5.88 2.95
CA MET A 249 -3.89 7.00 3.87
C MET A 249 -5.37 7.24 4.13
N LYS A 250 -5.70 7.45 5.39
CA LYS A 250 -7.06 7.82 5.79
C LYS A 250 -7.23 9.35 5.89
N MET A 251 -8.38 9.82 5.46
CA MET A 251 -8.90 11.19 5.66
C MET A 251 -10.34 11.14 6.18
N ALA A 252 -10.85 12.27 6.67
CA ALA A 252 -12.26 12.42 7.05
C ALA A 252 -12.82 13.80 6.72
N CYS A 253 -14.04 13.84 6.19
CA CYS A 253 -14.86 15.03 6.00
C CYS A 253 -15.85 15.23 7.16
N GLY A 254 -16.61 16.32 7.12
CA GLY A 254 -17.87 16.42 7.86
C GLY A 254 -17.75 16.70 9.35
N GLU A 255 -18.63 16.07 10.14
CA GLU A 255 -18.81 16.37 11.56
C GLU A 255 -17.70 15.83 12.44
N ASN A 256 -17.19 14.65 12.14
CA ASN A 256 -16.19 13.97 12.94
C ASN A 256 -14.93 14.84 13.21
N PRO A 257 -14.21 15.33 12.19
CA PRO A 257 -13.00 16.12 12.40
C PRO A 257 -13.24 17.46 13.10
N LYS A 258 -14.39 18.12 12.92
CA LYS A 258 -14.68 19.35 13.67
C LYS A 258 -15.14 19.10 15.11
N LYS A 259 -15.84 17.99 15.36
CA LYS A 259 -16.43 17.66 16.69
C LYS A 259 -15.37 17.13 17.65
N ARG A 260 -14.43 16.31 17.18
CA ARG A 260 -13.46 15.65 18.06
C ARG A 260 -12.51 16.63 18.75
N PHE A 261 -12.20 17.75 18.10
CA PHE A 261 -11.27 18.76 18.59
C PHE A 261 -11.95 20.03 19.11
N MET A 262 -13.23 19.97 19.51
CA MET A 262 -13.97 21.14 20.00
C MET A 262 -13.33 21.80 21.22
N ASN A 263 -12.70 21.03 22.11
CA ASN A 263 -12.08 21.57 23.33
C ASN A 263 -10.70 22.20 23.09
N ARG A 264 -10.15 22.11 21.87
CA ARG A 264 -8.87 22.71 21.52
C ARG A 264 -9.07 24.08 20.86
N PRO A 265 -8.66 25.19 21.49
CA PRO A 265 -8.97 26.53 20.98
C PRO A 265 -8.54 26.77 19.53
N GLU A 266 -7.37 26.26 19.14
CA GLU A 266 -6.73 26.46 17.84
C GLU A 266 -7.26 25.56 16.73
N ALA A 267 -7.96 24.48 17.06
CA ALA A 267 -8.43 23.52 16.07
C ALA A 267 -9.66 24.06 15.28
N PRO A 268 -9.79 23.74 13.98
CA PRO A 268 -10.97 24.16 13.20
C PRO A 268 -12.30 23.69 13.81
N LYS A 269 -13.30 24.57 13.77
CA LYS A 269 -14.67 24.31 14.26
C LYS A 269 -15.72 24.24 13.15
N SER A 270 -15.30 24.48 11.91
CA SER A 270 -16.17 24.51 10.72
C SER A 270 -15.54 23.72 9.59
N ARG A 271 -16.36 23.29 8.63
CA ARG A 271 -15.88 22.65 7.39
C ARG A 271 -14.95 23.55 6.59
N MET A 272 -15.19 24.87 6.62
CA MET A 272 -14.31 25.87 6.00
C MET A 272 -12.92 25.87 6.65
N GLY A 273 -12.85 25.87 7.99
CA GLY A 273 -11.57 25.80 8.69
C GLY A 273 -10.83 24.48 8.48
N LEU A 274 -11.55 23.35 8.36
CA LEU A 274 -10.96 22.08 7.97
C LEU A 274 -10.38 22.13 6.56
N GLY A 275 -11.08 22.79 5.63
CA GLY A 275 -10.57 23.02 4.27
C GLY A 275 -9.33 23.90 4.23
N TYR A 276 -9.24 24.94 5.07
CA TYR A 276 -8.01 25.72 5.24
C TYR A 276 -6.86 24.85 5.75
N LEU A 277 -7.09 24.08 6.84
CA LEU A 277 -6.07 23.21 7.43
C LEU A 277 -5.58 22.14 6.45
N PHE A 278 -6.48 21.58 5.64
CA PHE A 278 -6.11 20.63 4.60
C PHE A 278 -5.12 21.26 3.60
N ARG A 279 -5.42 22.47 3.11
CA ARG A 279 -4.54 23.20 2.18
C ARG A 279 -3.16 23.47 2.77
N GLU A 280 -3.08 23.91 4.02
CA GLU A 280 -1.80 24.15 4.69
C GLU A 280 -0.87 22.91 4.65
N TYR A 281 -1.40 21.72 4.93
CA TYR A 281 -0.63 20.48 4.88
C TYR A 281 -0.26 20.06 3.47
N MET A 282 -1.17 20.22 2.51
CA MET A 282 -0.93 19.87 1.11
C MET A 282 0.06 20.82 0.43
N ASP A 283 0.02 22.12 0.76
CA ASP A 283 1.00 23.11 0.30
C ASP A 283 2.40 22.80 0.84
N ARG A 284 2.51 22.43 2.13
CA ARG A 284 3.78 21.94 2.72
C ARG A 284 4.30 20.70 1.99
N ALA A 285 3.44 19.71 1.76
CA ALA A 285 3.80 18.50 1.03
C ALA A 285 4.23 18.79 -0.41
N THR A 286 3.59 19.78 -1.07
CA THR A 286 3.94 20.19 -2.43
C THR A 286 5.32 20.81 -2.48
N ARG A 287 5.64 21.74 -1.55
CA ARG A 287 6.99 22.32 -1.43
C ARG A 287 8.04 21.25 -1.16
N LEU A 288 7.80 20.36 -0.21
CA LEU A 288 8.73 19.26 0.08
C LEU A 288 8.94 18.36 -1.15
N LYS A 289 7.87 18.04 -1.89
CA LYS A 289 7.95 17.26 -3.14
C LYS A 289 8.84 17.96 -4.17
N GLU A 290 8.71 19.28 -4.33
CA GLU A 290 9.50 20.10 -5.25
C GLU A 290 10.98 20.15 -4.85
N GLU A 291 11.27 20.36 -3.57
CA GLU A 291 12.65 20.33 -3.03
C GLU A 291 13.32 18.97 -3.29
N GLN A 292 12.58 17.87 -3.09
CA GLN A 292 13.05 16.52 -3.42
C GLN A 292 13.28 16.34 -4.93
N ASP A 293 12.42 16.93 -5.78
CA ASP A 293 12.56 16.90 -7.24
C ASP A 293 13.80 17.66 -7.71
N GLU A 294 14.08 18.84 -7.15
CA GLU A 294 15.28 19.63 -7.44
C GLU A 294 16.56 18.95 -6.99
N TRP A 295 16.57 18.42 -5.76
CA TRP A 295 17.71 17.67 -5.24
C TRP A 295 18.08 16.50 -6.15
N CYS A 296 17.07 15.78 -6.67
CA CYS A 296 17.30 14.65 -7.55
C CYS A 296 17.71 15.01 -8.98
N LYS A 297 17.21 16.13 -9.52
CA LYS A 297 17.71 16.66 -10.81
C LYS A 297 19.22 16.92 -10.76
N ALA A 298 19.73 17.42 -9.63
CA ALA A 298 21.17 17.63 -9.44
C ALA A 298 21.94 16.29 -9.43
N VAL A 299 21.42 15.27 -8.72
CA VAL A 299 22.03 13.93 -8.68
C VAL A 299 22.07 13.27 -10.06
N GLU A 300 21.01 13.41 -10.86
CA GLU A 300 20.93 12.92 -12.24
C GLU A 300 22.00 13.57 -13.15
N GLN A 301 22.37 14.82 -12.86
CA GLN A 301 23.47 15.55 -13.53
C GLN A 301 24.86 15.23 -12.94
N MET A 302 24.97 14.16 -12.14
CA MET A 302 26.19 13.76 -11.41
C MET A 302 26.72 14.84 -10.44
N ASN A 303 25.87 15.78 -10.04
CA ASN A 303 26.16 16.82 -9.06
C ASN A 303 25.40 16.52 -7.76
N ILE A 304 26.02 15.76 -6.87
CA ILE A 304 25.41 15.41 -5.57
C ILE A 304 25.40 16.69 -4.72
N PRO A 305 24.24 17.20 -4.28
CA PRO A 305 24.20 18.33 -3.36
C PRO A 305 24.90 18.00 -2.04
N ASP A 306 25.58 18.98 -1.44
CA ASP A 306 26.18 18.83 -0.10
C ASP A 306 25.13 18.72 1.02
N THR A 307 23.86 19.00 0.70
CA THR A 307 22.72 18.86 1.59
C THR A 307 22.17 17.43 1.59
N GLN A 308 21.57 17.03 2.72
CA GLN A 308 20.79 15.80 2.77
C GLN A 308 19.56 15.91 1.87
N PHE A 309 19.09 14.76 1.36
CA PHE A 309 17.83 14.70 0.63
C PHE A 309 16.69 15.27 1.51
N PRO A 310 15.92 16.25 1.03
CA PRO A 310 14.84 16.89 1.78
C PRO A 310 13.84 15.87 2.34
N HIS A 311 13.59 15.95 3.64
CA HIS A 311 12.77 14.98 4.35
C HIS A 311 12.07 15.61 5.55
N GLU A 312 10.74 15.53 5.58
CA GLU A 312 9.93 15.86 6.75
C GLU A 312 9.07 14.65 7.11
N VAL A 313 9.44 13.97 8.20
CA VAL A 313 8.79 12.73 8.64
C VAL A 313 7.28 12.90 8.79
N ASP A 314 6.82 14.10 9.13
CA ASP A 314 5.43 14.32 9.45
C ASP A 314 4.51 14.34 8.23
N ILE A 315 5.03 14.71 7.05
CA ILE A 315 4.27 14.90 5.80
C ILE A 315 4.75 14.04 4.62
N GLU A 316 5.74 13.16 4.79
CA GLU A 316 6.20 12.27 3.70
C GLU A 316 5.08 11.44 3.06
N ILE A 317 4.08 10.99 3.83
CA ILE A 317 2.96 10.25 3.25
C ILE A 317 2.12 11.11 2.30
N LEU A 318 2.04 12.42 2.54
CA LEU A 318 1.36 13.37 1.66
C LEU A 318 2.17 13.60 0.38
N VAL A 319 3.50 13.63 0.47
CA VAL A 319 4.36 13.60 -0.73
C VAL A 319 4.10 12.33 -1.54
N GLY A 320 4.00 11.17 -0.87
CA GLY A 320 3.64 9.91 -1.51
C GLY A 320 2.28 9.95 -2.19
N LEU A 321 1.27 10.59 -1.58
CA LEU A 321 -0.04 10.82 -2.19
C LEU A 321 0.08 11.67 -3.47
N LEU A 322 0.80 12.79 -3.41
CA LEU A 322 1.02 13.68 -4.56
C LEU A 322 1.77 12.99 -5.71
N ARG A 323 2.53 11.92 -5.43
CA ARG A 323 3.22 11.11 -6.45
C ARG A 323 2.39 9.92 -6.97
N GLY A 324 1.21 9.67 -6.40
CA GLY A 324 0.37 8.50 -6.69
C GLY A 324 0.94 7.19 -6.12
N GLN A 325 1.70 7.27 -5.02
CA GLN A 325 2.30 6.14 -4.32
C GLN A 325 1.47 5.67 -3.11
N VAL A 326 0.48 6.45 -2.71
CA VAL A 326 -0.38 6.20 -1.55
C VAL A 326 -1.83 6.33 -1.98
N SER A 327 -2.63 5.32 -1.72
CA SER A 327 -4.06 5.35 -2.01
C SER A 327 -4.83 6.12 -0.94
N SER A 328 -5.63 7.09 -1.38
CA SER A 328 -6.45 7.96 -0.53
C SER A 328 -7.78 7.33 -0.20
N ASN A 329 -8.08 7.26 1.08
CA ASN A 329 -9.29 6.66 1.63
C ASN A 329 -9.98 7.68 2.53
N ALA A 330 -11.18 8.13 2.19
CA ALA A 330 -11.82 9.22 2.91
C ALA A 330 -13.19 8.84 3.46
N HIS A 331 -13.37 9.00 4.76
CA HIS A 331 -14.69 9.03 5.38
C HIS A 331 -15.40 10.32 4.98
N CYS A 332 -16.47 10.27 4.19
CA CYS A 332 -17.30 11.45 3.89
C CYS A 332 -18.73 10.96 3.69
N TYR A 333 -19.70 11.55 4.39
CA TYR A 333 -21.09 11.11 4.30
C TYR A 333 -21.89 11.90 3.26
N GLU A 334 -21.94 13.22 3.44
CA GLU A 334 -22.85 14.10 2.72
C GLU A 334 -22.29 14.52 1.36
N THR A 335 -23.17 14.83 0.40
CA THR A 335 -22.79 15.22 -0.97
C THR A 335 -21.78 16.37 -1.02
N PHE A 336 -22.01 17.43 -0.26
CA PHE A 336 -21.17 18.63 -0.29
C PHE A 336 -19.81 18.42 0.40
N ASP A 337 -19.72 17.48 1.35
CA ASP A 337 -18.47 17.05 1.96
C ASP A 337 -17.65 16.23 0.96
N ILE A 338 -18.30 15.29 0.24
CA ILE A 338 -17.69 14.53 -0.86
C ILE A 338 -17.18 15.47 -1.95
N GLU A 339 -18.00 16.41 -2.43
CA GLU A 339 -17.59 17.37 -3.46
C GLU A 339 -16.45 18.28 -3.00
N THR A 340 -16.37 18.63 -1.71
CA THR A 340 -15.25 19.40 -1.16
C THR A 340 -13.95 18.60 -1.25
N LEU A 341 -13.97 17.32 -0.88
CA LEU A 341 -12.83 16.44 -1.07
C LEU A 341 -12.42 16.33 -2.54
N LEU A 342 -13.39 16.19 -3.45
CA LEU A 342 -13.12 16.12 -4.90
C LEU A 342 -12.52 17.43 -5.44
N ARG A 343 -12.94 18.60 -4.93
CA ARG A 343 -12.30 19.88 -5.25
C ARG A 343 -10.86 19.92 -4.77
N HIS A 344 -10.56 19.49 -3.55
CA HIS A 344 -9.18 19.39 -3.05
C HIS A 344 -8.33 18.40 -3.85
N SER A 345 -8.90 17.26 -4.25
CA SER A 345 -8.26 16.28 -5.12
C SER A 345 -7.86 16.88 -6.46
N LYS A 346 -8.72 17.72 -7.07
CA LYS A 346 -8.39 18.48 -8.29
C LYS A 346 -7.36 19.58 -8.03
N GLU A 347 -7.46 20.30 -6.92
CA GLU A 347 -6.56 21.40 -6.53
C GLU A 347 -5.11 20.93 -6.38
N TYR A 348 -4.92 19.74 -5.80
CA TYR A 348 -3.59 19.16 -5.53
C TYR A 348 -3.22 17.97 -6.44
N ASN A 349 -4.05 17.68 -7.44
CA ASN A 349 -3.84 16.62 -8.42
C ASN A 349 -3.52 15.24 -7.81
N PHE A 350 -4.35 14.80 -6.85
CA PHE A 350 -4.31 13.43 -6.32
C PHE A 350 -5.64 12.71 -6.55
N GLU A 351 -5.62 11.38 -6.65
CA GLU A 351 -6.82 10.57 -6.84
C GLU A 351 -7.42 10.15 -5.48
N VAL A 352 -8.75 10.15 -5.39
CA VAL A 352 -9.48 9.55 -4.25
C VAL A 352 -9.82 8.12 -4.61
N ASP A 353 -9.20 7.13 -3.98
CA ASP A 353 -9.41 5.71 -4.29
C ASP A 353 -10.71 5.16 -3.69
N ALA A 354 -11.05 5.58 -2.46
CA ALA A 354 -12.25 5.10 -1.79
C ALA A 354 -12.94 6.17 -0.93
N LEU A 355 -14.27 6.19 -1.03
CA LEU A 355 -15.15 6.91 -0.11
C LEU A 355 -15.75 5.91 0.88
N HIS A 356 -15.50 6.17 2.16
CA HIS A 356 -15.96 5.37 3.29
C HIS A 356 -17.23 5.97 3.88
N HIS A 357 -18.17 5.07 4.20
CA HIS A 357 -19.55 5.31 4.59
C HIS A 357 -20.38 5.91 3.46
N ALA A 358 -20.01 7.10 2.96
CA ALA A 358 -20.48 7.62 1.67
C ALA A 358 -22.00 7.55 1.50
N LEU A 359 -22.76 7.82 2.57
CA LEU A 359 -24.19 7.53 2.62
C LEU A 359 -24.99 8.34 1.60
N ASP A 360 -24.54 9.55 1.21
CA ASP A 360 -25.18 10.33 0.17
C ASP A 360 -24.57 10.14 -1.23
N ALA A 361 -23.60 9.23 -1.41
CA ALA A 361 -22.96 9.04 -2.72
C ALA A 361 -23.95 8.62 -3.82
N TYR A 362 -25.06 7.97 -3.45
CA TYR A 362 -26.14 7.60 -4.38
C TYR A 362 -26.87 8.81 -4.99
N LEU A 363 -26.75 10.01 -4.39
CA LEU A 363 -27.34 11.26 -4.89
C LEU A 363 -26.48 11.93 -5.96
N ILE A 364 -25.20 11.56 -6.08
CA ILE A 364 -24.23 12.21 -6.98
C ILE A 364 -23.50 11.24 -7.93
N PRO A 365 -24.15 10.21 -8.50
CA PRO A 365 -23.47 9.21 -9.33
C PRO A 365 -22.82 9.83 -10.58
N ASP A 366 -23.42 10.86 -11.17
CA ASP A 366 -22.89 11.51 -12.37
C ASP A 366 -21.64 12.33 -12.06
N ILE A 367 -21.57 12.96 -10.88
CA ILE A 367 -20.35 13.64 -10.42
C ILE A 367 -19.23 12.61 -10.28
N LEU A 368 -19.49 11.48 -9.62
CA LEU A 368 -18.51 10.42 -9.41
C LEU A 368 -18.05 9.78 -10.75
N LYS A 369 -18.98 9.51 -11.67
CA LYS A 369 -18.68 8.97 -13.01
C LYS A 369 -17.98 9.95 -13.94
N SER A 370 -18.06 11.26 -13.68
CA SER A 370 -17.38 12.28 -14.50
C SER A 370 -15.88 12.36 -14.26
N LEU A 371 -15.38 11.71 -13.20
CA LEU A 371 -13.96 11.70 -12.86
C LEU A 371 -13.18 10.81 -13.84
N PRO A 372 -11.91 11.14 -14.15
CA PRO A 372 -11.09 10.34 -15.05
C PRO A 372 -10.54 9.05 -14.41
N TRP A 373 -10.85 8.80 -13.14
CA TRP A 373 -10.51 7.59 -12.39
C TRP A 373 -11.75 7.02 -11.68
N ASN A 374 -11.66 5.77 -11.23
CA ASN A 374 -12.73 5.11 -10.49
C ASN A 374 -12.59 5.33 -8.98
N ILE A 375 -13.72 5.55 -8.31
CA ILE A 375 -13.80 5.62 -6.84
C ILE A 375 -14.58 4.42 -6.31
N THR A 376 -14.01 3.72 -5.33
CA THR A 376 -14.71 2.66 -4.61
C THR A 376 -15.61 3.24 -3.52
N ILE A 377 -16.86 2.82 -3.45
CA ILE A 377 -17.79 3.19 -2.38
C ILE A 377 -17.85 2.07 -1.34
N ALA A 378 -17.29 2.29 -0.14
CA ALA A 378 -17.48 1.38 0.99
C ALA A 378 -18.57 1.92 1.91
N THR A 379 -19.80 1.45 1.72
CA THR A 379 -20.93 1.90 2.53
C THR A 379 -21.31 0.88 3.60
N PHE A 380 -22.09 1.32 4.58
CA PHE A 380 -22.67 0.43 5.58
C PHE A 380 -23.84 -0.34 4.97
N ALA A 381 -23.96 -1.62 5.32
CA ALA A 381 -25.14 -2.41 4.96
C ALA A 381 -26.39 -1.97 5.75
N THR A 382 -26.22 -1.67 7.05
CA THR A 382 -27.36 -1.41 7.97
C THR A 382 -27.11 -0.33 9.02
N LEU A 383 -25.90 0.24 9.12
CA LEU A 383 -25.56 1.22 10.16
C LEU A 383 -25.80 2.66 9.66
N TRP A 384 -26.85 3.31 10.18
CA TRP A 384 -27.23 4.69 9.87
C TRP A 384 -28.01 5.33 11.05
N GLY A 385 -28.20 6.64 11.05
CA GLY A 385 -29.03 7.40 12.00
C GLY A 385 -28.38 7.74 13.35
N PHE A 386 -27.09 7.43 13.55
CA PHE A 386 -26.41 7.62 14.84
C PHE A 386 -25.77 9.01 15.04
N LYS A 387 -25.80 9.86 14.01
CA LYS A 387 -25.43 11.29 14.03
C LYS A 387 -26.09 11.98 12.84
N LYS A 388 -26.06 13.32 12.74
CA LYS A 388 -26.81 14.04 11.70
C LYS A 388 -26.38 13.66 10.29
N GLU A 389 -25.08 13.44 10.07
CA GLU A 389 -24.56 13.04 8.75
C GLU A 389 -24.62 11.52 8.50
N ALA A 390 -25.03 10.69 9.46
CA ALA A 390 -25.02 9.23 9.33
C ALA A 390 -26.40 8.61 9.42
#